data_AF-A0A7J6F8S2-F1
#
_entry.id   AF-A0A7J6F8S2-F1
#
_cell.length_a   1.000
_cell.length_b   1.000
_cell.length_c   1.000
_cell.angle_alpha   90.00
_cell.angle_beta   90.00
_cell.angle_gamma   90.00
#
_symmetry.space_group_name_H-M   'P 1'
#
loop_
_entity.id
_entity.type
_entity.pdbx_description
1 polymer ?
#
loop_
_entity_poly.entity_id
_entity_poly.type
_entity_poly.pdbx_seq_one_letter_code
_entity_poly.pdbx_strand_id
1 'polypeptide(L)'
;MSAIVCGKRSIFEELPTTPSVSKRIRFSSSSTSPSSSPVRFSPPKSFSVSVSASNQYPFGTSSQSLHFIDCLKGLFPDMDPQLLERAVEECGDDLDSAIRSLNELRLGSACQNSGSAAGTSDVAAAAEGNVQQQSQVTINGEVPIGEENLPKDGADWVELFVREMMTASDMDDAKARASRVLEVLEKSIYTRASAEVAQTIHQENVVLKEQVGVLMQENAILKRAVSIQHDRHKEFENKNQELQQLKQLVSQYQEQLRTLEVNNYALTMHLKQAQQGNSIPGRFHPDVF
;
A
#
# COMPACT_ATOMS: atom_id res chain seq x y z
N MET A 1 -21.42 -21.51 52.39
CA MET A 1 -22.10 -20.93 51.21
C MET A 1 -22.57 -19.52 51.56
N SER A 2 -22.84 -18.68 50.57
CA SER A 2 -22.85 -17.22 50.71
C SER A 2 -24.15 -16.63 51.27
N ALA A 3 -24.02 -15.57 52.07
CA ALA A 3 -25.06 -14.55 52.26
C ALA A 3 -24.39 -13.21 52.61
N ILE A 4 -24.26 -12.31 51.62
CA ILE A 4 -23.91 -10.90 51.85
C ILE A 4 -25.19 -10.10 51.62
N VAL A 5 -25.63 -9.34 52.62
CA VAL A 5 -26.71 -8.36 52.49
C VAL A 5 -26.15 -6.99 52.84
N CYS A 6 -26.28 -6.05 51.90
CA CYS A 6 -25.78 -4.69 52.02
C CYS A 6 -26.94 -3.70 51.82
N GLY A 7 -27.03 -2.65 52.66
CA GLY A 7 -27.87 -1.49 52.33
C GLY A 7 -28.36 -0.61 53.48
N LYS A 8 -27.85 0.64 53.50
CA LYS A 8 -28.54 1.95 53.72
C LYS A 8 -29.49 2.10 54.93
N ARG A 9 -29.48 3.22 55.69
CA ARG A 9 -29.72 4.65 55.32
C ARG A 9 -28.84 5.56 56.23
N SER A 10 -28.68 6.89 56.09
CA SER A 10 -29.55 8.05 55.75
C SER A 10 -28.65 9.17 55.16
N ILE A 11 -28.94 9.99 54.13
CA ILE A 11 -29.92 11.09 53.90
C ILE A 11 -30.02 12.19 54.97
N PHE A 12 -30.01 13.46 54.49
CA PHE A 12 -30.12 14.77 55.19
C PHE A 12 -28.91 15.15 56.10
N GLU A 13 -28.53 16.43 56.35
CA GLU A 13 -29.13 17.77 56.09
C GLU A 13 -27.99 18.83 55.99
N GLU A 14 -27.87 19.59 54.89
CA GLU A 14 -27.98 21.09 54.81
C GLU A 14 -26.63 21.87 54.73
N LEU A 15 -26.68 23.10 54.19
CA LEU A 15 -25.57 24.00 53.83
C LEU A 15 -25.79 25.41 54.41
N PRO A 16 -24.74 26.11 54.88
CA PRO A 16 -24.06 27.12 54.04
C PRO A 16 -22.52 27.09 54.24
N THR A 17 -21.64 27.97 53.72
CA THR A 17 -21.82 29.34 53.16
C THR A 17 -20.75 29.70 52.10
N THR A 18 -20.85 30.91 51.56
CA THR A 18 -19.99 31.63 50.58
C THR A 18 -18.77 32.35 51.21
N PRO A 19 -17.85 33.01 50.43
CA PRO A 19 -17.57 32.97 48.98
C PRO A 19 -16.07 32.73 48.61
N SER A 20 -15.77 32.63 47.31
CA SER A 20 -14.40 32.72 46.75
C SER A 20 -14.14 34.06 46.02
N VAL A 21 -12.87 34.38 45.69
CA VAL A 21 -12.33 35.75 45.75
C VAL A 21 -11.60 36.27 44.48
N SER A 22 -11.82 37.56 44.18
CA SER A 22 -11.00 38.53 43.38
C SER A 22 -10.70 38.40 41.87
N LYS A 23 -11.43 39.22 41.09
CA LYS A 23 -10.94 40.41 40.33
C LYS A 23 -9.74 40.31 39.34
N ARG A 24 -10.10 40.35 38.05
CA ARG A 24 -9.43 40.87 36.82
C ARG A 24 -8.44 42.06 36.95
N ILE A 25 -7.28 41.98 36.26
CA ILE A 25 -6.50 43.08 35.60
C ILE A 25 -5.98 42.60 34.20
N ARG A 26 -5.39 43.46 33.34
CA ARG A 26 -4.95 43.22 31.92
C ARG A 26 -3.49 43.72 31.64
N PHE A 27 -3.00 43.50 30.40
CA PHE A 27 -1.77 44.04 29.73
C PHE A 27 -0.44 43.36 30.13
N SER A 28 0.62 43.24 29.31
CA SER A 28 0.83 43.24 27.82
C SER A 28 2.29 42.83 27.51
N SER A 29 2.74 42.41 26.31
CA SER A 29 2.05 42.04 25.05
C SER A 29 2.38 40.56 24.68
N SER A 30 3.17 40.08 23.70
CA SER A 30 3.79 40.52 22.41
C SER A 30 4.47 39.28 21.78
N SER A 31 4.64 39.07 20.46
CA SER A 31 4.13 39.72 19.24
C SER A 31 4.38 38.84 17.98
N THR A 32 3.81 39.22 16.82
CA THR A 32 4.24 38.88 15.43
C THR A 32 4.50 37.41 15.02
N SER A 33 3.47 36.72 14.51
CA SER A 33 3.44 36.13 13.14
C SER A 33 2.05 35.53 12.83
N PRO A 34 1.66 35.33 11.55
CA PRO A 34 0.24 35.33 11.14
C PRO A 34 -0.46 33.97 11.11
N SER A 35 -1.79 34.03 11.09
CA SER A 35 -2.73 32.91 10.96
C SER A 35 -2.89 32.39 9.53
N SER A 36 -3.06 31.07 9.39
CA SER A 36 -3.88 30.48 8.32
C SER A 36 -4.67 29.29 8.88
N SER A 37 -5.92 29.13 8.45
CA SER A 37 -6.89 28.22 9.08
C SER A 37 -7.10 26.93 8.27
N PRO A 38 -7.07 25.74 8.89
CA PRO A 38 -7.58 24.53 8.25
C PRO A 38 -9.12 24.45 8.37
N VAL A 39 -9.78 24.14 7.25
CA VAL A 39 -11.23 23.94 7.17
C VAL A 39 -11.64 22.61 7.84
N ARG A 40 -12.82 22.57 8.47
CA ARG A 40 -13.40 21.33 8.99
C ARG A 40 -13.84 20.43 7.83
N PHE A 41 -13.23 19.25 7.71
CA PHE A 41 -13.78 18.13 6.94
C PHE A 41 -14.11 16.98 7.88
N SER A 42 -15.34 16.50 7.81
CA SER A 42 -15.80 15.31 8.54
C SER A 42 -15.65 14.08 7.65
N PRO A 43 -15.12 12.95 8.14
CA PRO A 43 -15.13 11.70 7.40
C PRO A 43 -16.56 11.12 7.31
N PRO A 44 -16.90 10.36 6.26
CA PRO A 44 -18.16 9.63 6.18
C PRO A 44 -18.23 8.49 7.21
N LYS A 45 -19.46 8.06 7.54
CA LYS A 45 -19.69 6.93 8.45
C LYS A 45 -19.49 5.59 7.72
N SER A 46 -18.40 4.90 8.03
CA SER A 46 -18.29 3.45 7.77
C SER A 46 -18.87 2.67 8.94
N PHE A 47 -19.70 1.66 8.66
CA PHE A 47 -20.32 0.82 9.69
C PHE A 47 -19.29 -0.11 10.34
N SER A 48 -19.04 0.06 11.64
CA SER A 48 -18.26 -0.89 12.43
C SER A 48 -19.16 -2.01 12.97
N VAL A 49 -19.19 -3.17 12.30
CA VAL A 49 -19.74 -4.40 12.90
C VAL A 49 -18.58 -5.11 13.62
N SER A 50 -18.59 -5.06 14.95
CA SER A 50 -17.64 -5.81 15.78
C SER A 50 -18.04 -7.27 15.86
N VAL A 51 -17.20 -8.18 15.37
CA VAL A 51 -17.35 -9.62 15.57
C VAL A 51 -16.45 -10.06 16.73
N SER A 52 -17.06 -10.40 17.87
CA SER A 52 -16.36 -11.04 18.99
C SER A 52 -16.32 -12.54 18.77
N ALA A 53 -15.15 -13.17 18.96
CA ALA A 53 -15.01 -14.61 18.84
C ALA A 53 -15.66 -15.34 20.03
N SER A 54 -16.57 -16.29 19.77
CA SER A 54 -16.95 -17.39 20.66
C SER A 54 -17.66 -18.51 19.89
N ASN A 55 -17.50 -19.74 20.37
CA ASN A 55 -17.73 -20.98 19.61
C ASN A 55 -19.20 -21.43 19.47
N GLN A 56 -19.38 -22.47 18.62
CA GLN A 56 -20.52 -23.41 18.51
C GLN A 56 -21.78 -22.91 17.78
N TYR A 57 -21.96 -23.31 16.52
CA TYR A 57 -22.95 -24.32 16.08
C TYR A 57 -22.68 -24.73 14.60
N PRO A 58 -22.98 -25.98 14.16
CA PRO A 58 -22.51 -26.50 12.87
C PRO A 58 -23.53 -26.33 11.72
N PHE A 59 -23.79 -25.10 11.27
CA PHE A 59 -24.49 -24.84 10.00
C PHE A 59 -24.18 -23.43 9.45
N GLY A 60 -23.27 -23.33 8.47
CA GLY A 60 -22.83 -21.99 7.98
C GLY A 60 -21.92 -21.91 6.75
N THR A 61 -21.42 -23.02 6.20
CA THR A 61 -20.45 -23.05 5.09
C THR A 61 -20.93 -22.31 3.84
N SER A 62 -22.19 -22.46 3.46
CA SER A 62 -22.76 -21.87 2.23
C SER A 62 -22.60 -20.35 2.13
N SER A 63 -22.60 -19.62 3.26
CA SER A 63 -22.48 -18.15 3.22
C SER A 63 -21.03 -17.65 3.14
N GLN A 64 -20.03 -18.52 3.34
CA GLN A 64 -18.62 -18.19 3.15
C GLN A 64 -18.18 -18.58 1.75
N SER A 65 -18.44 -19.82 1.33
CA SER A 65 -18.15 -20.32 -0.02
C SER A 65 -18.63 -19.37 -1.13
N LEU A 66 -19.88 -18.87 -1.06
CA LEU A 66 -20.41 -17.91 -2.05
C LEU A 66 -19.55 -16.64 -2.21
N HIS A 67 -19.00 -16.10 -1.13
CA HIS A 67 -18.12 -14.93 -1.18
C HIS A 67 -16.76 -15.25 -1.82
N PHE A 68 -16.24 -16.46 -1.61
CA PHE A 68 -14.99 -16.90 -2.25
C PHE A 68 -15.19 -17.10 -3.74
N ILE A 69 -16.31 -17.69 -4.15
CA ILE A 69 -16.72 -17.86 -5.54
C ILE A 69 -16.85 -16.51 -6.26
N ASP A 70 -17.47 -15.50 -5.64
CA ASP A 70 -17.62 -14.17 -6.26
C ASP A 70 -16.29 -13.41 -6.34
N CYS A 71 -15.38 -13.58 -5.35
CA CYS A 71 -13.99 -13.11 -5.48
C CYS A 71 -13.25 -13.77 -6.66
N LEU A 72 -13.39 -15.09 -6.83
CA LEU A 72 -12.74 -15.82 -7.92
C LEU A 72 -13.29 -15.45 -9.30
N LYS A 73 -14.60 -15.21 -9.45
CA LYS A 73 -15.19 -14.69 -10.70
C LYS A 73 -14.59 -13.34 -11.11
N GLY A 74 -14.28 -12.48 -10.13
CA GLY A 74 -13.59 -11.20 -10.37
C GLY A 74 -12.13 -11.33 -10.81
N LEU A 75 -11.47 -12.43 -10.48
CA LEU A 75 -10.08 -12.74 -10.86
C LEU A 75 -9.98 -13.55 -12.16
N PHE A 76 -10.99 -14.36 -12.47
CA PHE A 76 -11.04 -15.28 -13.60
C PHE A 76 -12.34 -15.15 -14.42
N PRO A 77 -12.61 -14.00 -15.06
CA PRO A 77 -13.88 -13.75 -15.76
C PRO A 77 -14.11 -14.68 -16.97
N ASP A 78 -13.05 -15.24 -17.55
CA ASP A 78 -13.11 -16.13 -18.71
C ASP A 78 -13.28 -17.62 -18.34
N MET A 79 -13.36 -17.97 -17.04
CA MET A 79 -13.41 -19.36 -16.56
C MET A 79 -14.84 -19.83 -16.28
N ASP A 80 -15.08 -21.12 -16.53
CA ASP A 80 -16.35 -21.78 -16.20
C ASP A 80 -16.63 -21.71 -14.67
N PRO A 81 -17.77 -21.16 -14.24
CA PRO A 81 -18.18 -21.14 -12.84
C PRO A 81 -18.14 -22.51 -12.14
N GLN A 82 -18.38 -23.62 -12.86
CA GLN A 82 -18.32 -24.97 -12.28
C GLN A 82 -16.90 -25.41 -11.93
N LEU A 83 -15.89 -24.86 -12.60
CA LEU A 83 -14.48 -25.10 -12.26
C LEU A 83 -14.03 -24.23 -11.07
N LEU A 84 -14.59 -23.03 -10.93
CA LEU A 84 -14.40 -22.20 -9.73
C LEU A 84 -15.05 -22.85 -8.50
N GLU A 85 -16.27 -23.39 -8.64
CA GLU A 85 -16.99 -24.10 -7.57
C GLU A 85 -16.20 -25.33 -7.09
N ARG A 86 -15.78 -26.20 -8.01
CA ARG A 86 -14.91 -27.34 -7.67
C ARG A 86 -13.59 -26.93 -7.04
N ALA A 87 -12.95 -25.86 -7.52
CA ALA A 87 -11.66 -25.42 -6.97
C ALA A 87 -11.78 -24.93 -5.51
N VAL A 88 -12.91 -24.31 -5.13
CA VAL A 88 -13.18 -23.93 -3.73
C VAL A 88 -13.50 -25.14 -2.85
N GLU A 89 -14.27 -26.11 -3.37
CA GLU A 89 -14.56 -27.37 -2.67
C GLU A 89 -13.28 -28.20 -2.43
N GLU A 90 -12.44 -28.38 -3.47
CA GLU A 90 -11.19 -29.16 -3.38
C GLU A 90 -10.12 -28.46 -2.52
N CYS A 91 -10.11 -27.12 -2.48
CA CYS A 91 -9.18 -26.34 -1.64
C CYS A 91 -9.72 -26.06 -0.22
N GLY A 92 -10.93 -26.51 0.13
CA GLY A 92 -11.50 -26.42 1.48
C GLY A 92 -11.64 -24.99 2.01
N ASP A 93 -12.24 -24.10 1.20
CA ASP A 93 -12.40 -22.66 1.50
C ASP A 93 -11.06 -21.89 1.69
N ASP A 94 -9.92 -22.38 1.17
CA ASP A 94 -8.68 -21.57 1.02
C ASP A 94 -8.60 -20.88 -0.35
N LEU A 95 -8.74 -19.55 -0.34
CA LEU A 95 -8.69 -18.70 -1.54
C LEU A 95 -7.32 -18.74 -2.22
N ASP A 96 -6.21 -18.73 -1.46
CA ASP A 96 -4.88 -18.67 -2.05
C ASP A 96 -4.52 -19.99 -2.75
N SER A 97 -5.00 -21.12 -2.23
CA SER A 97 -4.84 -22.42 -2.87
C SER A 97 -5.79 -22.62 -4.05
N ALA A 98 -7.02 -22.13 -3.98
CA ALA A 98 -7.93 -22.11 -5.14
C ALA A 98 -7.38 -21.24 -6.29
N ILE A 99 -6.82 -20.06 -5.99
CA ILE A 99 -6.14 -19.20 -6.97
C ILE A 99 -4.92 -19.91 -7.58
N ARG A 100 -4.12 -20.64 -6.79
CA ARG A 100 -3.00 -21.44 -7.32
C ARG A 100 -3.48 -22.56 -8.25
N SER A 101 -4.46 -23.35 -7.83
CA SER A 101 -5.04 -24.45 -8.62
C SER A 101 -5.63 -23.96 -9.95
N LEU A 102 -6.42 -22.88 -9.94
CA LEU A 102 -7.00 -22.31 -11.16
C LEU A 102 -5.95 -21.72 -12.12
N ASN A 103 -4.86 -21.15 -11.60
CA ASN A 103 -3.72 -20.72 -12.43
C ASN A 103 -2.94 -21.92 -13.00
N GLU A 104 -2.76 -23.00 -12.23
CA GLU A 104 -2.12 -24.22 -12.72
C GLU A 104 -2.96 -24.90 -13.80
N LEU A 105 -4.29 -24.93 -13.66
CA LEU A 105 -5.22 -25.42 -14.69
C LEU A 105 -5.16 -24.57 -15.98
N ARG A 106 -5.13 -23.23 -15.84
CA ARG A 106 -4.94 -22.28 -16.94
C ARG A 106 -3.64 -22.52 -17.71
N LEU A 107 -2.54 -22.81 -17.01
CA LEU A 107 -1.23 -23.06 -17.62
C LEU A 107 -1.12 -24.50 -18.18
N GLY A 108 -1.69 -25.49 -17.48
CA GLY A 108 -1.73 -26.88 -17.89
C GLY A 108 -2.50 -27.10 -19.20
N SER A 109 -3.59 -26.37 -19.41
CA SER A 109 -4.36 -26.37 -20.65
C SER A 109 -3.55 -25.86 -21.86
N ALA A 110 -2.55 -24.99 -21.63
CA ALA A 110 -1.68 -24.50 -22.69
C ALA A 110 -0.55 -25.48 -23.07
N CYS A 111 -0.03 -26.25 -22.11
CA CYS A 111 1.14 -27.12 -22.34
C CYS A 111 0.82 -28.55 -22.82
N GLN A 112 -0.41 -29.06 -22.62
CA GLN A 112 -0.78 -30.39 -23.11
C GLN A 112 -0.95 -30.48 -24.65
N ASN A 113 -1.10 -29.35 -25.35
CA ASN A 113 -1.27 -29.29 -26.81
C ASN A 113 0.05 -29.20 -27.62
N SER A 114 1.21 -29.52 -27.01
CA SER A 114 2.52 -29.50 -27.68
C SER A 114 3.31 -30.80 -27.45
N GLY A 115 2.81 -31.90 -28.01
CA GLY A 115 3.47 -33.20 -27.93
C GLY A 115 4.71 -33.30 -28.83
N SER A 116 5.86 -33.56 -28.22
CA SER A 116 7.04 -34.24 -28.80
C SER A 116 7.70 -33.67 -30.07
N ALA A 117 8.83 -32.97 -29.87
CA ALA A 117 10.03 -33.21 -30.67
C ALA A 117 11.30 -32.98 -29.82
N ALA A 118 12.28 -33.89 -29.91
CA ALA A 118 13.61 -33.70 -29.33
C ALA A 118 14.57 -33.12 -30.39
N GLY A 119 15.48 -32.23 -29.99
CA GLY A 119 16.46 -31.65 -30.91
C GLY A 119 17.55 -30.86 -30.19
N THR A 120 18.77 -31.41 -30.17
CA THR A 120 19.98 -30.81 -29.61
C THR A 120 20.82 -30.14 -30.69
N SER A 121 21.34 -28.92 -30.46
CA SER A 121 22.71 -28.53 -30.83
C SER A 121 23.08 -27.16 -30.26
N ASP A 122 24.34 -27.01 -29.86
CA ASP A 122 25.01 -25.74 -29.55
C ASP A 122 25.60 -25.06 -30.82
N VAL A 123 26.33 -23.97 -30.57
CA VAL A 123 27.50 -23.41 -31.30
C VAL A 123 27.34 -22.07 -32.03
N ALA A 124 27.66 -21.02 -31.27
CA ALA A 124 28.57 -19.90 -31.58
C ALA A 124 28.41 -18.99 -32.83
N ALA A 125 28.16 -17.71 -32.53
CA ALA A 125 28.94 -16.53 -32.94
C ALA A 125 29.55 -16.45 -34.36
N ALA A 126 29.07 -15.48 -35.14
CA ALA A 126 29.77 -14.88 -36.27
C ALA A 126 30.06 -13.41 -35.98
N ALA A 127 31.29 -12.95 -36.27
CA ALA A 127 31.70 -11.55 -36.08
C ALA A 127 32.52 -11.03 -37.27
N GLU A 128 31.96 -10.02 -37.94
CA GLU A 128 32.63 -8.91 -38.65
C GLU A 128 33.89 -9.22 -39.49
N GLY A 129 33.67 -9.59 -40.76
CA GLY A 129 34.67 -9.48 -41.82
C GLY A 129 34.59 -8.12 -42.52
N ASN A 130 35.49 -7.19 -42.20
CA ASN A 130 35.60 -5.89 -42.88
C ASN A 130 36.34 -6.02 -44.22
N VAL A 131 35.73 -5.57 -45.33
CA VAL A 131 36.35 -5.51 -46.67
C VAL A 131 36.13 -4.13 -47.28
N GLN A 132 37.20 -3.58 -47.85
CA GLN A 132 37.34 -2.16 -48.15
C GLN A 132 36.84 -1.79 -49.56
N GLN A 133 36.46 -0.54 -49.75
CA GLN A 133 35.93 0.02 -51.01
C GLN A 133 36.95 -0.04 -52.16
N GLN A 134 36.47 -0.22 -53.39
CA GLN A 134 37.20 0.13 -54.60
C GLN A 134 36.27 0.83 -55.60
N SER A 135 36.80 1.81 -56.34
CA SER A 135 36.00 2.90 -56.92
C SER A 135 35.59 2.69 -58.39
N GLN A 136 34.35 3.09 -58.68
CA GLN A 136 33.93 3.96 -59.80
C GLN A 136 34.50 3.70 -61.21
N VAL A 137 33.59 3.43 -62.17
CA VAL A 137 33.46 4.26 -63.40
C VAL A 137 32.04 4.15 -64.00
N THR A 138 31.59 5.29 -64.52
CA THR A 138 30.51 5.62 -65.49
C THR A 138 30.24 4.54 -66.57
N ILE A 139 29.13 4.47 -67.33
CA ILE A 139 28.21 5.50 -67.86
C ILE A 139 26.81 4.90 -68.14
N ASN A 140 25.72 5.60 -67.80
CA ASN A 140 24.65 6.03 -68.73
C ASN A 140 23.50 6.74 -67.98
N GLY A 141 22.72 7.54 -68.70
CA GLY A 141 21.78 8.50 -68.10
C GLY A 141 20.44 7.88 -67.70
N GLU A 142 20.29 7.60 -66.40
CA GLU A 142 18.98 7.43 -65.76
C GLU A 142 18.93 8.36 -64.54
N VAL A 143 17.83 9.09 -64.35
CA VAL A 143 17.70 10.03 -63.23
C VAL A 143 17.58 9.23 -61.92
N PRO A 144 18.47 9.46 -60.93
CA PRO A 144 18.25 8.97 -59.59
C PRO A 144 17.08 9.74 -58.99
N ILE A 145 15.97 9.06 -58.71
CA ILE A 145 14.91 9.60 -57.86
C ILE A 145 15.51 9.66 -56.45
N GLY A 146 15.98 10.84 -56.05
CA GLY A 146 16.66 11.03 -54.77
C GLY A 146 15.74 10.72 -53.60
N GLU A 147 16.21 9.86 -52.70
CA GLU A 147 15.41 9.24 -51.64
C GLU A 147 14.79 10.26 -50.64
N GLU A 148 15.30 11.49 -50.62
CA GLU A 148 14.83 12.56 -49.73
C GLU A 148 13.49 13.21 -50.14
N ASN A 149 12.98 12.97 -51.36
CA ASN A 149 11.75 13.59 -51.88
C ASN A 149 10.70 12.56 -52.34
N LEU A 150 10.57 11.43 -51.63
CA LEU A 150 9.53 10.45 -51.95
C LEU A 150 8.11 11.00 -51.67
N PRO A 151 7.12 10.67 -52.53
CA PRO A 151 5.72 11.05 -52.35
C PRO A 151 5.15 10.62 -51.00
N LYS A 152 4.38 11.51 -50.35
CA LYS A 152 3.90 11.29 -48.98
C LYS A 152 2.47 10.78 -48.94
N ASP A 153 1.59 11.32 -49.79
CA ASP A 153 0.21 10.88 -49.95
C ASP A 153 0.02 9.90 -51.13
N GLY A 154 -1.07 9.15 -51.12
CA GLY A 154 -1.46 8.27 -52.22
C GLY A 154 -1.76 8.99 -53.53
N ALA A 155 -2.28 10.24 -53.49
CA ALA A 155 -2.51 11.02 -54.69
C ALA A 155 -1.19 11.39 -55.39
N ASP A 156 -0.17 11.78 -54.62
CA ASP A 156 1.17 12.10 -55.13
C ASP A 156 1.80 10.88 -55.84
N TRP A 157 1.63 9.67 -55.27
CA TRP A 157 2.10 8.42 -55.87
C TRP A 157 1.39 8.08 -57.18
N VAL A 158 0.06 8.26 -57.24
CA VAL A 158 -0.71 8.06 -58.47
C VAL A 158 -0.30 9.06 -59.54
N GLU A 159 -0.08 10.33 -59.20
CA GLU A 159 0.39 11.32 -60.17
C GLU A 159 1.79 11.00 -60.69
N LEU A 160 2.73 10.60 -59.81
CA LEU A 160 4.08 10.18 -60.21
C LEU A 160 4.05 8.96 -61.14
N PHE A 161 3.25 7.95 -60.81
CA PHE A 161 3.10 6.72 -61.60
C PHE A 161 2.53 7.00 -63.00
N VAL A 162 1.45 7.79 -63.07
CA VAL A 162 0.85 8.19 -64.35
C VAL A 162 1.79 9.09 -65.16
N ARG A 163 2.54 9.98 -64.50
CA ARG A 163 3.52 10.87 -65.15
C ARG A 163 4.66 10.10 -65.81
N GLU A 164 5.26 9.11 -65.13
CA GLU A 164 6.28 8.24 -65.72
C GLU A 164 5.72 7.31 -66.81
N MET A 165 4.49 6.82 -66.69
CA MET A 165 3.88 6.04 -67.78
C MET A 165 3.61 6.90 -69.03
N MET A 166 3.27 8.20 -68.88
CA MET A 166 3.05 9.10 -70.01
C MET A 166 4.33 9.57 -70.71
N THR A 167 5.52 9.37 -70.12
CA THR A 167 6.81 9.64 -70.78
C THR A 167 7.42 8.42 -71.46
N ALA A 168 6.74 7.26 -71.40
CA ALA A 168 7.25 6.01 -71.96
C ALA A 168 7.29 6.04 -73.51
N SER A 169 8.36 5.47 -74.08
CA SER A 169 8.56 5.41 -75.54
C SER A 169 7.81 4.24 -76.19
N ASP A 170 7.60 3.15 -75.46
CA ASP A 170 6.86 1.98 -75.90
C ASP A 170 6.22 1.22 -74.71
N MET A 171 5.54 0.11 -75.01
CA MET A 171 4.79 -0.70 -74.05
C MET A 171 5.68 -1.47 -73.05
N ASP A 172 6.94 -1.73 -73.37
CA ASP A 172 7.87 -2.46 -72.50
C ASP A 172 8.70 -1.49 -71.64
N ASP A 173 9.07 -0.32 -72.17
CA ASP A 173 9.54 0.83 -71.37
C ASP A 173 8.48 1.27 -70.33
N ALA A 174 7.20 1.33 -70.72
CA ALA A 174 6.10 1.62 -69.79
C ALA A 174 6.00 0.60 -68.64
N LYS A 175 6.20 -0.70 -68.91
CA LYS A 175 6.23 -1.75 -67.88
C LYS A 175 7.45 -1.61 -66.97
N ALA A 176 8.62 -1.32 -67.53
CA ALA A 176 9.85 -1.13 -66.76
C ALA A 176 9.72 0.05 -65.79
N ARG A 177 9.20 1.19 -66.26
CA ARG A 177 8.87 2.37 -65.43
C ARG A 177 7.87 2.03 -64.33
N ALA A 178 6.75 1.40 -64.68
CA ALA A 178 5.73 0.99 -63.72
C ALA A 178 6.32 0.06 -62.63
N SER A 179 7.15 -0.91 -63.01
CA SER A 179 7.85 -1.80 -62.07
C SER A 179 8.79 -1.03 -61.14
N ARG A 180 9.60 -0.10 -61.67
CA ARG A 180 10.53 0.72 -60.87
C ARG A 180 9.77 1.60 -59.87
N VAL A 181 8.69 2.27 -60.29
CA VAL A 181 7.88 3.11 -59.38
C VAL A 181 7.20 2.28 -58.30
N LEU A 182 6.69 1.09 -58.62
CA LEU A 182 6.08 0.18 -57.64
C LEU A 182 7.11 -0.39 -56.65
N GLU A 183 8.33 -0.71 -57.08
CA GLU A 183 9.41 -1.16 -56.19
C GLU A 183 9.83 -0.05 -55.20
N VAL A 184 9.88 1.21 -55.65
CA VAL A 184 10.17 2.35 -54.76
C VAL A 184 8.98 2.64 -53.82
N LEU A 185 7.73 2.44 -54.27
CA LEU A 185 6.54 2.50 -53.41
C LEU A 185 6.56 1.42 -52.33
N GLU A 186 6.87 0.17 -52.67
CA GLU A 186 6.97 -0.94 -51.70
C GLU A 186 8.01 -0.64 -50.62
N LYS A 187 9.21 -0.18 -51.01
CA LYS A 187 10.27 0.25 -50.08
C LYS A 187 9.81 1.43 -49.22
N SER A 188 9.02 2.37 -49.75
CA SER A 188 8.45 3.49 -49.00
C SER A 188 7.43 3.03 -47.95
N ILE A 189 6.54 2.10 -48.31
CA ILE A 189 5.54 1.54 -47.40
C ILE A 189 6.23 0.74 -46.28
N TYR A 190 7.19 -0.13 -46.64
CA TYR A 190 7.93 -0.94 -45.67
C TYR A 190 8.73 -0.07 -44.68
N THR A 191 9.47 0.92 -45.16
CA THR A 191 10.25 1.83 -44.30
C THR A 191 9.35 2.68 -43.41
N ARG A 192 8.22 3.20 -43.93
CA ARG A 192 7.24 3.96 -43.15
C ARG A 192 6.59 3.11 -42.05
N ALA A 193 6.08 1.92 -42.39
CA ALA A 193 5.44 1.02 -41.43
C ALA A 193 6.42 0.55 -40.35
N SER A 194 7.67 0.24 -40.73
CA SER A 194 8.73 -0.11 -39.78
C SER A 194 9.05 1.06 -38.82
N ALA A 195 9.15 2.29 -39.33
CA ALA A 195 9.36 3.48 -38.53
C ALA A 195 8.17 3.79 -37.59
N GLU A 196 6.93 3.61 -38.05
CA GLU A 196 5.71 3.82 -37.26
C GLU A 196 5.59 2.81 -36.10
N VAL A 197 5.90 1.53 -36.35
CA VAL A 197 5.98 0.49 -35.32
C VAL A 197 7.10 0.80 -34.33
N ALA A 198 8.29 1.19 -34.81
CA ALA A 198 9.41 1.56 -33.94
C ALA A 198 9.11 2.80 -33.08
N GLN A 199 8.43 3.81 -33.64
CA GLN A 199 7.99 5.01 -32.92
C GLN A 199 6.94 4.66 -31.85
N THR A 200 5.96 3.81 -32.18
CA THR A 200 4.93 3.36 -31.23
C THR A 200 5.56 2.61 -30.05
N ILE A 201 6.40 1.60 -30.34
CA ILE A 201 7.14 0.84 -29.32
C ILE A 201 8.03 1.75 -28.46
N HIS A 202 8.67 2.76 -29.07
CA HIS A 202 9.47 3.74 -28.34
C HIS A 202 8.62 4.58 -27.38
N GLN A 203 7.48 5.09 -27.84
CA GLN A 203 6.56 5.90 -27.03
C GLN A 203 5.97 5.09 -25.86
N GLU A 204 5.54 3.86 -26.10
CA GLU A 204 5.10 2.94 -25.04
C GLU A 204 6.23 2.66 -24.03
N ASN A 205 7.46 2.44 -24.50
CA ASN A 205 8.62 2.25 -23.64
C ASN A 205 8.93 3.47 -22.75
N VAL A 206 8.71 4.68 -23.23
CA VAL A 206 8.89 5.90 -22.43
C VAL A 206 7.81 5.98 -21.34
N VAL A 207 6.53 5.78 -21.69
CA VAL A 207 5.41 5.81 -20.73
C VAL A 207 5.55 4.73 -19.66
N LEU A 208 5.92 3.50 -20.04
CA LEU A 208 6.13 2.40 -19.10
C LEU A 208 7.31 2.68 -18.14
N LYS A 209 8.39 3.30 -18.62
CA LYS A 209 9.52 3.70 -17.76
C LYS A 209 9.15 4.81 -16.79
N GLU A 210 8.34 5.78 -17.21
CA GLU A 210 7.81 6.82 -16.34
C GLU A 210 6.90 6.23 -15.25
N GLN A 211 5.96 5.35 -15.63
CA GLN A 211 5.07 4.67 -14.68
C GLN A 211 5.84 3.83 -13.65
N VAL A 212 6.86 3.07 -14.07
CA VAL A 212 7.76 2.33 -13.15
C VAL A 212 8.51 3.29 -12.23
N GLY A 213 8.97 4.45 -12.73
CA GLY A 213 9.62 5.49 -11.93
C GLY A 213 8.70 6.04 -10.82
N VAL A 214 7.45 6.35 -11.15
CA VAL A 214 6.43 6.79 -10.18
C VAL A 214 6.17 5.71 -9.12
N LEU A 215 5.93 4.47 -9.54
CA LEU A 215 5.70 3.34 -8.62
C LEU A 215 6.90 3.09 -7.69
N MET A 216 8.13 3.26 -8.17
CA MET A 216 9.33 3.17 -7.33
C MET A 216 9.40 4.31 -6.29
N GLN A 217 9.03 5.54 -6.68
CA GLN A 217 8.97 6.69 -5.77
C GLN A 217 7.90 6.50 -4.69
N GLU A 218 6.69 6.06 -5.07
CA GLU A 218 5.61 5.76 -4.13
C GLU A 218 6.00 4.62 -3.18
N ASN A 219 6.64 3.57 -3.68
CA ASN A 219 7.13 2.46 -2.85
C ASN A 219 8.18 2.91 -1.83
N ALA A 220 9.05 3.86 -2.18
CA ALA A 220 10.00 4.46 -1.25
C ALA A 220 9.32 5.33 -0.18
N ILE A 221 8.28 6.10 -0.55
CA ILE A 221 7.46 6.88 0.39
C ILE A 221 6.73 5.95 1.38
N LEU A 222 6.11 4.87 0.87
CA LEU A 222 5.41 3.86 1.67
C LEU A 222 6.37 3.15 2.65
N LYS A 223 7.55 2.72 2.18
CA LYS A 223 8.60 2.13 3.06
C LYS A 223 8.98 3.09 4.19
N ARG A 224 9.21 4.37 3.88
CA ARG A 224 9.52 5.40 4.89
C ARG A 224 8.38 5.62 5.89
N ALA A 225 7.12 5.61 5.42
CA ALA A 225 5.95 5.74 6.28
C ALA A 225 5.81 4.54 7.24
N VAL A 226 6.03 3.31 6.75
CA VAL A 226 6.00 2.08 7.56
C VAL A 226 7.10 2.08 8.62
N SER A 227 8.34 2.50 8.29
CA SER A 227 9.40 2.66 9.30
C SER A 227 9.00 3.65 10.41
N ILE A 228 8.52 4.84 10.04
CA ILE A 228 8.07 5.85 11.00
C ILE A 228 6.89 5.34 11.87
N GLN A 229 6.01 4.51 11.31
CA GLN A 229 4.91 3.89 12.05
C GLN A 229 5.41 2.82 13.03
N HIS A 230 6.37 1.99 12.62
CA HIS A 230 7.01 0.99 13.49
C HIS A 230 7.74 1.65 14.66
N ASP A 231 8.56 2.66 14.40
CA ASP A 231 9.32 3.39 15.43
C ASP A 231 8.37 4.03 16.47
N ARG A 232 7.27 4.64 16.01
CA ARG A 232 6.22 5.20 16.88
C ARG A 232 5.48 4.14 17.69
N HIS A 233 5.24 2.96 17.13
CA HIS A 233 4.63 1.84 17.87
C HIS A 233 5.55 1.37 19.00
N LYS A 234 6.83 1.15 18.68
CA LYS A 234 7.87 0.74 19.62
C LYS A 234 8.09 1.77 20.74
N GLU A 235 8.08 3.07 20.40
CA GLU A 235 8.08 4.16 21.39
C GLU A 235 6.86 4.09 22.33
N PHE A 236 5.67 3.78 21.81
CA PHE A 236 4.45 3.67 22.61
C PHE A 236 4.48 2.43 23.52
N GLU A 237 4.98 1.29 23.02
CA GLU A 237 5.19 0.08 23.82
C GLU A 237 6.15 0.31 24.99
N ASN A 238 7.28 0.98 24.74
CA ASN A 238 8.24 1.35 25.78
C ASN A 238 7.60 2.26 26.85
N LYS A 239 6.91 3.33 26.43
CA LYS A 239 6.21 4.26 27.34
C LYS A 239 5.10 3.57 28.12
N ASN A 240 4.44 2.56 27.56
CA ASN A 240 3.45 1.75 28.26
C ASN A 240 4.10 0.84 29.33
N GLN A 241 5.29 0.29 29.07
CA GLN A 241 6.06 -0.46 30.08
C GLN A 241 6.53 0.44 31.24
N GLU A 242 7.10 1.61 30.93
CA GLU A 242 7.46 2.63 31.93
C GLU A 242 6.25 3.05 32.79
N LEU A 243 5.09 3.26 32.16
CA LEU A 243 3.84 3.62 32.83
C LEU A 243 3.30 2.48 33.72
N GLN A 244 3.54 1.22 33.38
CA GLN A 244 3.21 0.07 34.24
C GLN A 244 4.16 -0.01 35.46
N GLN A 245 5.46 0.19 35.26
CA GLN A 245 6.45 0.25 36.34
C GLN A 245 6.13 1.40 37.31
N LEU A 246 5.80 2.59 36.80
CA LEU A 246 5.43 3.75 37.61
C LEU A 246 4.14 3.52 38.39
N LYS A 247 3.13 2.85 37.81
CA LYS A 247 1.91 2.44 38.53
C LYS A 247 2.23 1.50 39.71
N GLN A 248 3.13 0.54 39.51
CA GLN A 248 3.56 -0.37 40.58
C GLN A 248 4.30 0.38 41.70
N LEU A 249 5.20 1.30 41.36
CA LEU A 249 5.91 2.13 42.34
C LEU A 249 4.96 3.04 43.14
N VAL A 250 3.98 3.65 42.48
CA VAL A 250 2.93 4.44 43.14
C VAL A 250 2.09 3.58 44.09
N SER A 251 1.72 2.35 43.71
CA SER A 251 0.96 1.47 44.61
C SER A 251 1.80 1.02 45.82
N GLN A 252 3.11 0.81 45.66
CA GLN A 252 4.02 0.52 46.77
C GLN A 252 4.12 1.69 47.76
N TYR A 253 4.27 2.93 47.28
CA TYR A 253 4.29 4.09 48.16
C TYR A 253 2.95 4.34 48.87
N GLN A 254 1.81 4.07 48.21
CA GLN A 254 0.49 4.14 48.85
C GLN A 254 0.33 3.11 49.98
N GLU A 255 0.89 1.90 49.84
CA GLU A 255 0.87 0.87 50.89
C GLU A 255 1.79 1.23 52.06
N GLN A 256 3.00 1.75 51.78
CA GLN A 256 3.92 2.24 52.80
C GLN A 256 3.30 3.40 53.61
N LEU A 257 2.65 4.35 52.94
CA LEU A 257 2.00 5.49 53.58
C LEU A 257 0.86 5.03 54.50
N ARG A 258 -0.02 4.14 54.03
CA ARG A 258 -1.08 3.53 54.86
C ARG A 258 -0.53 2.76 56.07
N THR A 259 0.58 2.04 55.88
CA THR A 259 1.26 1.32 56.96
C THR A 259 1.78 2.28 58.03
N LEU A 260 2.36 3.41 57.62
CA LEU A 260 2.84 4.47 58.53
C LEU A 260 1.69 5.19 59.25
N GLU A 261 0.56 5.44 58.58
CA GLU A 261 -0.65 6.00 59.19
C GLU A 261 -1.20 5.10 60.30
N VAL A 262 -1.35 3.79 60.03
CA VAL A 262 -1.82 2.80 61.01
C VAL A 262 -0.86 2.70 62.21
N ASN A 263 0.45 2.67 61.96
CA ASN A 263 1.47 2.64 63.02
C ASN A 263 1.44 3.92 63.88
N ASN A 264 1.29 5.09 63.27
CA ASN A 264 1.21 6.37 63.98
C ASN A 264 -0.07 6.46 64.84
N TYR A 265 -1.20 5.97 64.32
CA TYR A 265 -2.44 5.85 65.07
C TYR A 265 -2.30 4.90 66.28
N ALA A 266 -1.70 3.73 66.09
CA ALA A 266 -1.46 2.76 67.17
C ALA A 266 -0.57 3.35 68.27
N LEU A 267 0.55 4.00 67.90
CA LEU A 267 1.42 4.69 68.84
C LEU A 267 0.70 5.81 69.60
N THR A 268 -0.13 6.59 68.91
CA THR A 268 -0.95 7.66 69.51
C THR A 268 -1.97 7.10 70.51
N MET A 269 -2.58 5.94 70.23
CA MET A 269 -3.51 5.26 71.14
C MET A 269 -2.81 4.70 72.37
N HIS A 270 -1.66 4.03 72.21
CA HIS A 270 -0.85 3.54 73.34
C HIS A 270 -0.34 4.69 74.23
N LEU A 271 0.09 5.80 73.63
CA LEU A 271 0.55 6.99 74.36
C LEU A 271 -0.58 7.60 75.21
N LYS A 272 -1.79 7.75 74.65
CA LYS A 272 -2.98 8.18 75.41
C LYS A 272 -3.32 7.23 76.55
N GLN A 273 -3.25 5.92 76.32
CA GLN A 273 -3.54 4.92 77.36
C GLN A 273 -2.51 4.96 78.50
N ALA A 274 -1.22 5.14 78.20
CA ALA A 274 -0.18 5.33 79.19
C ALA A 274 -0.37 6.62 80.01
N GLN A 275 -0.77 7.73 79.36
CA GLN A 275 -1.09 8.98 80.04
C GLN A 275 -2.30 8.85 80.98
N GLN A 276 -3.35 8.14 80.58
CA GLN A 276 -4.53 7.89 81.43
C GLN A 276 -4.24 6.91 82.58
N GLY A 277 -3.33 5.95 82.37
CA GLY A 277 -2.82 5.06 83.42
C GLY A 277 -2.04 5.79 84.51
N ASN A 278 -1.45 6.94 84.21
CA ASN A 278 -0.71 7.78 85.17
C ASN A 278 -1.61 8.62 86.11
N SER A 279 -2.74 8.05 86.53
CA SER A 279 -3.48 8.54 87.71
C SER A 279 -2.71 8.20 88.99
N ILE A 280 -1.62 8.93 89.26
CA ILE A 280 -0.81 8.79 90.46
C ILE A 280 -1.70 9.02 91.70
N PRO A 281 -1.94 8.01 92.55
CA PRO A 281 -2.57 8.22 93.85
C PRO A 281 -1.56 9.02 94.70
N GLY A 282 -1.90 10.28 95.03
CA GLY A 282 -0.94 11.31 95.44
C GLY A 282 0.00 10.95 96.60
N ARG A 283 1.14 10.35 96.27
CA ARG A 283 2.29 10.11 97.16
C ARG A 283 3.62 10.35 96.43
N PHE A 284 3.81 11.57 95.95
CA PHE A 284 5.16 12.13 96.00
C PHE A 284 5.54 12.29 97.47
N HIS A 285 6.66 11.72 97.90
CA HIS A 285 7.21 12.00 99.21
C HIS A 285 7.84 13.40 99.17
N PRO A 286 7.39 14.36 100.01
CA PRO A 286 8.16 15.58 100.21
C PRO A 286 9.44 15.24 100.99
N ASP A 287 10.52 15.93 100.62
CA ASP A 287 11.75 16.14 101.36
C ASP A 287 12.37 14.93 102.10
N VAL A 288 13.32 14.29 101.43
CA VAL A 288 14.43 13.59 102.11
C VAL A 288 15.70 14.37 101.77
N PHE A 289 16.29 14.98 102.81
CA PHE A 289 17.60 15.65 102.79
C PHE A 289 18.73 14.63 103.00
#